data_AF-A0A3T0YAR3-F1
#
_entry.id   AF-A0A3T0YAR3-F1
#
_cell.length_a   1.000
_cell.length_b   1.000
_cell.length_c   1.000
_cell.angle_alpha   90.00
_cell.angle_beta   90.00
_cell.angle_gamma   90.00
#
_symmetry.space_group_name_H-M   'P 1'
#
loop_
_entity.id
_entity.type
_entity.pdbx_description
1 polymer ?
#
loop_
_entity_poly.entity_id
_entity_poly.type
_entity_poly.pdbx_seq_one_letter_code
_entity_poly.pdbx_strand_id
1 'polypeptide(L)'
;MVAAHWQALPAGVLWMILTYLALVGIVLLARKLGPVTVSRAEGAWWLPLPIDRRPMVLASFRTRLVSLSAVAALAYVPFSFLTAIDRSPWAHTGSAVAFGGGVVLAVASAAILQLTPTSGALRTGILVGLAPVAVLPFLASAVWPLVLVLTAAVVLAAYVLSRTGDVSGAELQRGGTVSGHAAASIFFIDINELRRALAAGPRQTLSMRGSRYYSRPTRRAGVAVIRADIVAFRRLQPPPTAALVWLGICVSVALITPALPILLQLESSSSRAASRQQEPEPLPDARPSSPN
;
A
#
# COMPACT_ATOMS: atom_id res chain seq x y z
N MET A 1 0.93 -36.57 11.23
CA MET A 1 -0.17 -35.74 10.70
C MET A 1 -0.30 -34.36 11.36
N VAL A 2 0.35 -34.05 12.49
CA VAL A 2 0.23 -32.74 13.18
C VAL A 2 1.02 -31.59 12.51
N ALA A 3 2.05 -31.89 11.71
CA ALA A 3 2.94 -30.89 11.12
C ALA A 3 2.33 -30.07 9.95
N ALA A 4 1.23 -30.52 9.32
CA ALA A 4 0.66 -29.87 8.15
C ALA A 4 -0.17 -28.61 8.46
N HIS A 5 -0.71 -28.49 9.67
CA HIS A 5 -1.63 -27.42 10.04
C HIS A 5 -0.95 -26.07 10.30
N TRP A 6 0.37 -26.06 10.52
CA TRP A 6 1.13 -24.86 10.83
C TRP A 6 1.69 -24.13 9.59
N GLN A 7 1.54 -24.70 8.39
CA GLN A 7 2.15 -24.16 7.16
C GLN A 7 1.20 -23.37 6.26
N ALA A 8 -0.12 -23.42 6.48
CA ALA A 8 -1.09 -22.68 5.68
C ALA A 8 -1.71 -21.53 6.49
N LEU A 9 -1.21 -20.31 6.29
CA LEU A 9 -1.92 -19.12 6.75
C LEU A 9 -3.32 -19.11 6.11
N PRO A 10 -4.41 -18.87 6.89
CA PRO A 10 -5.74 -18.79 6.32
C PRO A 10 -5.77 -17.72 5.21
N ALA A 11 -6.34 -18.04 4.06
CA ALA A 11 -6.34 -17.14 2.89
C ALA A 11 -6.87 -15.74 3.23
N GLY A 12 -7.90 -15.64 4.08
CA GLY A 12 -8.43 -14.36 4.55
C GLY A 12 -7.41 -13.51 5.31
N VAL A 13 -6.55 -14.12 6.13
CA VAL A 13 -5.47 -13.42 6.85
C VAL A 13 -4.41 -12.91 5.88
N LEU A 14 -4.04 -13.73 4.90
CA LEU A 14 -3.08 -13.35 3.86
C LEU A 14 -3.57 -12.14 3.06
N TRP A 15 -4.82 -12.17 2.61
CA TRP A 15 -5.41 -11.05 1.87
C TRP A 15 -5.54 -9.79 2.71
N MET A 16 -5.90 -9.92 3.99
CA MET A 16 -5.90 -8.81 4.94
C MET A 16 -4.51 -8.17 5.10
N ILE A 17 -3.47 -8.98 5.24
CA ILE A 17 -2.07 -8.50 5.31
C ILE A 17 -1.70 -7.76 4.02
N LEU A 18 -2.06 -8.31 2.85
CA LEU A 18 -1.81 -7.66 1.57
C LEU A 18 -2.55 -6.34 1.41
N THR A 19 -3.82 -6.27 1.79
CA THR A 19 -4.60 -5.02 1.80
C THR A 19 -3.98 -4.00 2.73
N TYR A 20 -3.57 -4.41 3.93
CA TYR A 20 -2.88 -3.54 4.89
C TYR A 20 -1.57 -2.99 4.31
N LEU A 21 -0.72 -3.86 3.76
CA LEU A 21 0.54 -3.47 3.13
C LEU A 21 0.33 -2.55 1.93
N ALA A 22 -0.73 -2.76 1.14
CA ALA A 22 -1.11 -1.88 0.05
C ALA A 22 -1.48 -0.49 0.57
N LEU A 23 -2.34 -0.38 1.58
CA LEU A 23 -2.73 0.90 2.18
C LEU A 23 -1.53 1.63 2.80
N VAL A 24 -0.67 0.92 3.53
CA VAL A 24 0.58 1.46 4.07
C VAL A 24 1.49 1.95 2.94
N GLY A 25 1.65 1.15 1.88
CA GLY A 25 2.41 1.51 0.69
C GLY A 25 1.89 2.81 0.07
N ILE A 26 0.57 2.96 -0.05
CA ILE A 26 -0.09 4.18 -0.55
C ILE A 26 0.23 5.38 0.35
N VAL A 27 0.11 5.27 1.68
CA VAL A 27 0.48 6.36 2.61
C VAL A 27 1.93 6.80 2.39
N LEU A 28 2.86 5.83 2.35
CA LEU A 28 4.28 6.10 2.24
C LEU A 28 4.63 6.73 0.90
N LEU A 29 4.05 6.22 -0.19
CA LEU A 29 4.26 6.74 -1.53
C LEU A 29 3.65 8.14 -1.67
N ALA A 30 2.39 8.32 -1.26
CA ALA A 30 1.72 9.61 -1.28
C ALA A 30 2.52 10.65 -0.47
N ARG A 31 3.01 10.32 0.73
CA ARG A 31 3.80 11.26 1.53
C ARG A 31 5.10 11.68 0.84
N LYS A 32 5.76 10.75 0.13
CA LYS A 32 6.97 11.03 -0.65
C LYS A 32 6.69 11.98 -1.81
N LEU A 33 5.69 11.62 -2.62
CA LEU A 33 5.24 12.41 -3.76
C LEU A 33 4.68 13.78 -3.33
N GLY A 34 4.20 13.89 -2.09
CA GLY A 34 3.39 15.02 -1.64
C GLY A 34 1.96 14.83 -2.16
N PRO A 35 0.96 14.54 -1.31
CA PRO A 35 -0.42 14.51 -1.78
C PRO A 35 -0.86 15.89 -2.29
N VAL A 36 -0.37 16.97 -1.66
CA VAL A 36 -0.56 18.35 -2.12
C VAL A 36 0.74 18.85 -2.73
N THR A 37 0.74 19.14 -4.03
CA THR A 37 1.92 19.63 -4.76
C THR A 37 1.56 20.70 -5.76
N VAL A 38 2.57 21.48 -6.15
CA VAL A 38 2.51 22.35 -7.32
C VAL A 38 3.70 22.05 -8.22
N SER A 39 3.52 22.23 -9.53
CA SER A 39 4.65 22.12 -10.45
C SER A 39 5.71 23.17 -10.14
N ARG A 40 6.95 22.92 -10.58
CA ARG A 40 8.06 23.88 -10.38
C ARG A 40 7.76 25.23 -11.03
N ALA A 41 7.15 25.21 -12.23
CA ALA A 41 6.76 26.40 -12.94
C ALA A 41 5.72 27.18 -12.14
N GLU A 42 4.65 26.53 -11.68
CA GLU A 42 3.61 27.17 -10.88
C GLU A 42 4.17 27.72 -9.56
N GLY A 43 4.92 26.90 -8.84
CA GLY A 43 5.49 27.30 -7.56
C GLY A 43 6.47 28.47 -7.64
N ALA A 44 7.11 28.71 -8.79
CA ALA A 44 8.07 29.81 -8.92
C ALA A 44 7.40 31.19 -8.94
N TRP A 45 6.19 31.31 -9.52
CA TRP A 45 5.57 32.62 -9.74
C TRP A 45 4.68 33.09 -8.58
N TRP A 46 3.97 32.18 -7.90
CA TRP A 46 2.99 32.59 -6.87
C TRP A 46 3.37 32.24 -5.43
N LEU A 47 4.24 31.25 -5.17
CA LEU A 47 4.61 30.90 -3.78
C LEU A 47 5.29 32.02 -2.99
N PRO A 48 6.11 32.90 -3.61
CA PRO A 48 6.69 34.04 -2.90
C PRO A 48 5.67 35.13 -2.55
N LEU A 49 4.52 35.17 -3.23
CA LEU A 49 3.51 36.20 -3.02
C LEU A 49 2.73 35.94 -1.72
N PRO A 50 2.35 36.98 -0.96
CA PRO A 50 1.57 36.86 0.27
C PRO A 50 0.07 36.65 -0.04
N ILE A 51 -0.24 35.65 -0.87
CA ILE A 51 -1.61 35.28 -1.26
C ILE A 51 -2.06 34.00 -0.57
N ASP A 52 -3.38 33.82 -0.42
CA ASP A 52 -3.92 32.55 0.04
C ASP A 52 -3.61 31.44 -0.98
N ARG A 53 -2.91 30.41 -0.49
CA ARG A 53 -2.43 29.27 -1.31
C ARG A 53 -3.54 28.25 -1.56
N ARG A 54 -4.56 28.21 -0.71
CA ARG A 54 -5.61 27.18 -0.71
C ARG A 54 -6.31 27.02 -2.06
N PRO A 55 -6.86 28.07 -2.71
CA PRO A 55 -7.60 27.89 -3.96
C PRO A 55 -6.73 27.32 -5.10
N MET A 56 -5.43 27.63 -5.10
CA MET A 56 -4.48 27.18 -6.13
C MET A 56 -4.20 25.69 -6.07
N VAL A 57 -4.20 25.10 -4.87
CA VAL A 57 -3.88 23.67 -4.68
C VAL A 57 -5.10 22.78 -4.47
N LEU A 58 -6.24 23.36 -4.04
CA LEU A 58 -7.44 22.62 -3.64
C LEU A 58 -8.03 21.81 -4.78
N ALA A 59 -8.21 22.42 -5.95
CA ALA A 59 -8.85 21.77 -7.10
C ALA A 59 -8.02 20.56 -7.58
N SER A 60 -6.71 20.75 -7.75
CA SER A 60 -5.79 19.69 -8.15
C SER A 60 -5.76 18.55 -7.12
N PHE A 61 -5.67 18.87 -5.83
CA PHE A 61 -5.69 17.87 -4.77
C PHE A 61 -7.01 17.09 -4.73
N ARG A 62 -8.16 17.78 -4.83
CA ARG A 62 -9.49 17.15 -4.87
C ARG A 62 -9.62 16.20 -6.06
N THR A 63 -9.24 16.65 -7.27
CA THR A 63 -9.32 15.83 -8.48
C THR A 63 -8.44 14.58 -8.35
N ARG A 64 -7.21 14.71 -7.84
CA ARG A 64 -6.32 13.56 -7.60
C ARG A 64 -6.89 12.59 -6.56
N LEU A 65 -7.48 13.10 -5.49
CA LEU A 65 -8.06 12.27 -4.43
C LEU A 65 -9.24 11.44 -4.97
N VAL A 66 -10.14 12.08 -5.73
CA VAL A 66 -11.29 11.42 -6.35
C VAL A 66 -10.84 10.43 -7.43
N SER A 67 -9.92 10.83 -8.32
CA SER A 67 -9.44 9.95 -9.39
C SER A 67 -8.70 8.74 -8.84
N LEU A 68 -7.84 8.92 -7.83
CA LEU A 68 -7.11 7.83 -7.20
C LEU A 68 -8.06 6.88 -6.46
N SER A 69 -9.07 7.40 -5.76
CA SER A 69 -10.11 6.58 -5.13
C SER A 69 -10.89 5.76 -6.16
N ALA A 70 -11.30 6.38 -7.28
CA ALA A 70 -12.05 5.70 -8.33
C ALA A 70 -11.21 4.62 -9.01
N VAL A 71 -9.97 4.94 -9.40
CA VAL A 71 -9.04 3.98 -10.02
C VAL A 71 -8.73 2.83 -9.06
N ALA A 72 -8.52 3.10 -7.78
CA ALA A 72 -8.27 2.05 -6.77
C ALA A 72 -9.49 1.14 -6.59
N ALA A 73 -10.69 1.70 -6.51
CA ALA A 73 -11.93 0.91 -6.42
C ALA A 73 -12.10 0.01 -7.65
N LEU A 74 -11.88 0.54 -8.86
CA LEU A 74 -11.95 -0.24 -10.10
C LEU A 74 -10.88 -1.33 -10.16
N ALA A 75 -9.63 -1.01 -9.79
CA ALA A 75 -8.53 -1.98 -9.77
C ALA A 75 -8.75 -3.09 -8.74
N TYR A 76 -9.53 -2.85 -7.69
CA TYR A 76 -9.88 -3.85 -6.68
C TYR A 76 -10.93 -4.86 -7.16
N VAL A 77 -11.76 -4.51 -8.15
CA VAL A 77 -12.82 -5.42 -8.66
C VAL A 77 -12.29 -6.79 -9.10
N PRO A 78 -11.31 -6.90 -10.03
CA PRO A 78 -10.79 -8.21 -10.45
C PRO A 78 -10.18 -8.99 -9.28
N PHE A 79 -9.51 -8.31 -8.35
CA PHE A 79 -9.00 -8.91 -7.13
C PHE A 79 -10.13 -9.47 -6.25
N SER A 80 -11.23 -8.74 -6.12
CA SER A 80 -12.39 -9.21 -5.35
C SER A 80 -13.05 -10.44 -5.96
N PHE A 81 -13.12 -10.54 -7.30
CA PHE A 81 -13.63 -11.72 -7.99
C PHE A 81 -12.72 -12.93 -7.80
N LEU A 82 -11.40 -12.75 -7.90
CA LEU A 82 -10.42 -13.83 -7.72
C LEU A 82 -10.39 -14.38 -6.29
N THR A 83 -10.67 -13.54 -5.30
CA THR A 83 -10.54 -13.91 -3.88
C THR A 83 -11.82 -14.43 -3.25
N ALA A 84 -12.98 -14.19 -3.86
CA ALA A 84 -14.28 -14.53 -3.30
C ALA A 84 -15.36 -14.72 -4.38
N ILE A 85 -15.19 -15.72 -5.24
CA ILE A 85 -16.07 -15.97 -6.40
C ILE A 85 -17.55 -16.22 -6.02
N ASP A 86 -17.79 -16.73 -4.81
CA ASP A 86 -19.15 -17.06 -4.32
C ASP A 86 -19.93 -15.82 -3.81
N ARG A 87 -19.33 -14.62 -3.82
CA ARG A 87 -19.99 -13.40 -3.36
C ARG A 87 -21.01 -12.90 -4.37
N SER A 88 -22.06 -12.26 -3.85
CA SER A 88 -23.00 -11.53 -4.71
C SER A 88 -22.32 -10.33 -5.38
N PRO A 89 -22.78 -9.89 -6.58
CA PRO A 89 -22.25 -8.71 -7.26
C PRO A 89 -22.20 -7.46 -6.38
N TRP A 90 -23.25 -7.26 -5.56
CA TRP A 90 -23.32 -6.12 -4.63
C TRP A 90 -22.24 -6.17 -3.54
N ALA A 91 -21.86 -7.35 -3.06
CA ALA A 91 -20.78 -7.50 -2.09
C ALA A 91 -19.41 -7.17 -2.70
N HIS A 92 -19.20 -7.48 -3.99
CA HIS A 92 -18.01 -7.04 -4.73
C HIS A 92 -17.97 -5.52 -4.88
N THR A 93 -19.07 -4.89 -5.27
CA THR A 93 -19.18 -3.43 -5.36
C THR A 93 -18.92 -2.76 -4.02
N GLY A 94 -19.54 -3.25 -2.93
CA GLY A 94 -19.32 -2.73 -1.58
C GLY A 94 -17.85 -2.84 -1.14
N SER A 95 -17.20 -3.98 -1.44
CA SER A 95 -15.78 -4.19 -1.12
C SER A 95 -14.86 -3.24 -1.91
N ALA A 96 -15.16 -3.03 -3.20
CA ALA A 96 -14.43 -2.08 -4.05
C ALA A 96 -14.58 -0.63 -3.57
N VAL A 97 -15.79 -0.22 -3.19
CA VAL A 97 -16.05 1.11 -2.62
C VAL A 97 -15.35 1.28 -1.28
N ALA A 98 -15.39 0.27 -0.41
CA ALA A 98 -14.68 0.29 0.87
C ALA A 98 -13.16 0.42 0.67
N PHE A 99 -12.60 -0.30 -0.30
CA PHE A 99 -11.18 -0.17 -0.64
C PHE A 99 -10.84 1.23 -1.15
N GLY A 100 -11.65 1.80 -2.05
CA GLY A 100 -11.51 3.18 -2.51
C GLY A 100 -11.54 4.19 -1.35
N GLY A 101 -12.48 4.04 -0.41
CA GLY A 101 -12.52 4.82 0.83
C GLY A 101 -11.27 4.66 1.71
N GLY A 102 -10.72 3.44 1.79
CA GLY A 102 -9.44 3.17 2.43
C GLY A 102 -8.27 3.91 1.78
N VAL A 103 -8.26 4.03 0.45
CA VAL A 103 -7.27 4.83 -0.29
C VAL A 103 -7.42 6.31 0.01
N VAL A 104 -8.65 6.84 0.10
CA VAL A 104 -8.89 8.22 0.54
C VAL A 104 -8.33 8.45 1.94
N LEU A 105 -8.57 7.53 2.88
CA LEU A 105 -8.01 7.60 4.24
C LEU A 105 -6.48 7.59 4.22
N ALA A 106 -5.86 6.74 3.42
CA ALA A 106 -4.40 6.66 3.29
C ALA A 106 -3.80 7.97 2.74
N VAL A 107 -4.39 8.53 1.68
CA VAL A 107 -3.90 9.76 1.04
C VAL A 107 -4.14 10.98 1.93
N ALA A 108 -5.30 11.09 2.56
CA ALA A 108 -5.59 12.16 3.51
C ALA A 108 -4.68 12.08 4.74
N SER A 109 -4.40 10.88 5.24
CA SER A 109 -3.41 10.67 6.31
C SER A 109 -1.99 11.09 5.89
N ALA A 110 -1.59 10.78 4.65
CA ALA A 110 -0.32 11.27 4.09
C ALA A 110 -0.28 12.80 4.00
N ALA A 111 -1.41 13.45 3.77
CA ALA A 111 -1.53 14.91 3.73
C ALA A 111 -1.44 15.52 5.13
N ILE A 112 -2.02 14.88 6.15
CA ILE A 112 -1.83 15.26 7.56
C ILE A 112 -0.35 15.19 7.96
N LEU A 113 0.35 14.13 7.53
CA LEU A 113 1.80 13.99 7.70
C LEU A 113 2.61 15.02 6.88
N GLN A 114 2.01 15.63 5.86
CA GLN A 114 2.59 16.75 5.12
C GLN A 114 2.40 18.08 5.84
N LEU A 115 1.26 18.27 6.50
CA LEU A 115 0.95 19.47 7.29
C LEU A 115 1.76 19.55 8.59
N THR A 116 2.04 18.41 9.22
CA THR A 116 2.60 18.38 10.57
C THR A 116 4.10 18.10 10.54
N PRO A 117 4.97 18.94 11.14
CA PRO A 117 6.38 18.59 11.35
C PRO A 117 6.44 17.34 12.23
N THR A 118 6.81 16.23 11.60
CA THR A 118 6.50 14.86 12.02
C THR A 118 6.99 14.49 13.42
N SER A 119 6.05 14.21 14.34
CA SER A 119 6.32 13.34 15.49
C SER A 119 6.20 11.88 15.04
N GLY A 120 7.10 11.01 15.51
CA GLY A 120 7.05 9.57 15.19
C GLY A 120 5.72 8.92 15.63
N ALA A 121 5.12 9.43 16.71
CA ALA A 121 3.87 8.92 17.26
C ALA A 121 2.68 9.09 16.31
N LEU A 122 2.53 10.25 15.64
CA LEU A 122 1.43 10.47 14.69
C LEU A 122 1.52 9.51 13.52
N ARG A 123 2.73 9.31 12.98
CA ARG A 123 2.96 8.36 11.89
C ARG A 123 2.61 6.94 12.31
N THR A 124 3.07 6.50 13.48
CA THR A 124 2.73 5.17 14.01
C THR A 124 1.22 5.03 14.21
N GLY A 125 0.56 6.05 14.78
CA GLY A 125 -0.89 6.05 14.98
C GLY A 125 -1.68 5.92 13.68
N ILE A 126 -1.28 6.64 12.63
CA ILE A 126 -1.88 6.52 11.28
C ILE A 126 -1.70 5.10 10.73
N LEU A 127 -0.48 4.54 10.81
CA LEU A 127 -0.21 3.21 10.28
C LEU A 127 -1.02 2.14 11.02
N VAL A 128 -1.06 2.20 12.36
CA VAL A 128 -1.88 1.29 13.18
C VAL A 128 -3.37 1.48 12.89
N GLY A 129 -3.83 2.72 12.71
CA GLY A 129 -5.22 3.04 12.39
C GLY A 129 -5.71 2.51 11.05
N LEU A 130 -4.81 2.16 10.12
CA LEU A 130 -5.17 1.50 8.86
C LEU A 130 -5.39 -0.01 8.99
N ALA A 131 -4.94 -0.64 10.07
CA ALA A 131 -5.14 -2.06 10.32
C ALA A 131 -6.63 -2.47 10.27
N PRO A 132 -7.57 -1.81 10.99
CA PRO A 132 -8.99 -2.15 10.87
C PRO A 132 -9.51 -1.93 9.44
N VAL A 133 -9.05 -0.91 8.73
CA VAL A 133 -9.45 -0.63 7.34
C VAL A 133 -9.08 -1.75 6.38
N ALA A 134 -8.01 -2.49 6.67
CA ALA A 134 -7.61 -3.65 5.87
C ALA A 134 -8.50 -4.88 6.10
N VAL A 135 -9.17 -4.98 7.25
CA VAL A 135 -10.10 -6.08 7.58
C VAL A 135 -11.44 -5.90 6.87
N LEU A 136 -11.83 -4.64 6.66
CA LEU A 136 -13.15 -4.22 6.21
C LEU A 136 -13.66 -4.85 4.90
N PRO A 137 -12.84 -4.97 3.83
CA PRO A 137 -13.28 -5.62 2.58
C PRO A 137 -13.66 -7.10 2.72
N PHE A 138 -13.32 -7.71 3.86
CA PHE A 138 -13.63 -9.11 4.17
C PHE A 138 -14.92 -9.27 4.99
N LEU A 139 -15.44 -8.18 5.56
CA LEU A 139 -16.70 -8.13 6.32
C LEU A 139 -17.91 -7.81 5.42
N ALA A 140 -17.84 -8.19 4.14
CA ALA A 140 -18.71 -7.68 3.06
C ALA A 140 -20.22 -7.91 3.21
N SER A 141 -20.66 -8.75 4.15
CA SER A 141 -22.08 -8.94 4.48
C SER A 141 -22.63 -7.83 5.39
N ALA A 142 -21.78 -7.03 6.04
CA ALA A 142 -22.18 -5.97 6.94
C ALA A 142 -22.11 -4.60 6.24
N VAL A 143 -23.24 -3.89 6.20
CA VAL A 143 -23.33 -2.51 5.66
C VAL A 143 -22.61 -1.51 6.57
N TRP A 144 -22.59 -1.76 7.88
CA TRP A 144 -22.04 -0.84 8.87
C TRP A 144 -20.53 -0.54 8.69
N PRO A 145 -19.65 -1.53 8.48
CA PRO A 145 -18.25 -1.28 8.15
C PRO A 145 -18.06 -0.33 6.94
N LEU A 146 -18.82 -0.53 5.86
CA LEU A 146 -18.77 0.35 4.69
C LEU A 146 -19.11 1.80 5.06
N VAL A 147 -20.20 2.00 5.80
CA VAL A 147 -20.62 3.33 6.27
C VAL A 147 -19.51 3.97 7.12
N LEU A 148 -18.93 3.24 8.07
CA LEU A 148 -17.85 3.77 8.91
C LEU A 148 -16.64 4.24 8.10
N VAL A 149 -16.19 3.46 7.11
CA VAL A 149 -15.05 3.85 6.27
C VAL A 149 -15.37 5.08 5.43
N LEU A 150 -16.56 5.13 4.82
CA LEU A 150 -16.95 6.26 4.00
C LEU A 150 -17.10 7.53 4.85
N THR A 151 -17.71 7.44 6.03
CA THR A 151 -17.81 8.57 6.96
C THR A 151 -16.42 9.03 7.40
N ALA A 152 -15.54 8.12 7.81
CA ALA A 152 -14.18 8.46 8.20
C ALA A 152 -13.40 9.11 7.04
N ALA A 153 -13.54 8.57 5.83
CA ALA A 153 -12.91 9.09 4.61
C ALA A 153 -13.39 10.52 4.32
N VAL A 154 -14.70 10.77 4.39
CA VAL A 154 -15.29 12.10 4.15
C VAL A 154 -14.83 13.09 5.22
N VAL A 155 -14.88 12.73 6.50
CA VAL A 155 -14.44 13.59 7.61
C VAL A 155 -12.97 13.95 7.46
N LEU A 156 -12.11 12.96 7.19
CA LEU A 156 -10.68 13.17 7.05
C LEU A 156 -10.34 13.99 5.80
N ALA A 157 -11.03 13.72 4.67
CA ALA A 157 -10.87 14.49 3.45
C ALA A 157 -11.31 15.95 3.66
N ALA A 158 -12.46 16.18 4.28
CA ALA A 158 -12.95 17.53 4.60
C ALA A 158 -11.96 18.29 5.48
N TYR A 159 -11.43 17.63 6.52
CA TYR A 159 -10.40 18.18 7.39
C TYR A 159 -9.16 18.61 6.59
N VAL A 160 -8.61 17.71 5.75
CA VAL A 160 -7.41 18.02 4.96
C VAL A 160 -7.68 19.11 3.91
N LEU A 161 -8.82 19.04 3.21
CA LEU A 161 -9.23 20.02 2.19
C LEU A 161 -9.37 21.44 2.77
N SER A 162 -9.76 21.55 4.05
CA SER A 162 -9.81 22.84 4.74
C SER A 162 -8.42 23.42 5.04
N ARG A 163 -7.40 22.56 5.15
CA ARG A 163 -6.02 22.90 5.55
C ARG A 163 -4.99 22.83 4.45
N THR A 164 -5.37 22.62 3.19
CA THR A 164 -4.40 22.52 2.08
C THR A 164 -3.56 23.79 1.89
N GLY A 165 -4.08 24.97 2.29
CA GLY A 165 -3.34 26.23 2.26
C GLY A 165 -2.21 26.33 3.29
N ASP A 166 -2.27 25.55 4.37
CA ASP A 166 -1.29 25.58 5.46
C ASP A 166 0.01 24.83 5.10
N VAL A 167 0.05 24.13 3.97
CA VAL A 167 1.24 23.41 3.52
C VAL A 167 2.34 24.42 3.16
N SER A 168 3.52 24.24 3.76
CA SER A 168 4.66 25.12 3.46
C SER A 168 5.03 25.08 1.97
N GLY A 169 5.38 26.23 1.40
CA GLY A 169 5.80 26.33 0.00
C GLY A 169 6.97 25.42 -0.35
N ALA A 170 7.90 25.20 0.60
CA ALA A 170 9.00 24.27 0.45
C ALA A 170 8.54 22.81 0.27
N GLU A 171 7.52 22.37 1.02
CA GLU A 171 6.93 21.03 0.86
C GLU A 171 6.13 20.91 -0.44
N LEU A 172 5.42 21.97 -0.84
CA LEU A 172 4.70 22.01 -2.11
C LEU A 172 5.62 21.87 -3.32
N GLN A 173 6.73 22.62 -3.35
CA GLN A 173 7.76 22.53 -4.40
C GLN A 173 8.47 21.18 -4.38
N ARG A 174 8.85 20.69 -3.19
CA ARG A 174 9.50 19.38 -3.04
C ARG A 174 8.64 18.27 -3.63
N GLY A 175 7.37 18.22 -3.23
CA GLY A 175 6.43 17.22 -3.75
C GLY A 175 6.29 17.34 -5.27
N GLY A 176 6.17 18.56 -5.78
CA GLY A 176 6.12 18.84 -7.22
C GLY A 176 7.31 18.28 -8.00
N THR A 177 8.53 18.57 -7.52
CA THR A 177 9.77 18.07 -8.13
C THR A 177 9.85 16.54 -8.09
N VAL A 178 9.53 15.92 -6.95
CA VAL A 178 9.55 14.45 -6.82
C VAL A 178 8.52 13.80 -7.73
N SER A 179 7.28 14.31 -7.73
CA SER A 179 6.21 13.79 -8.59
C SER A 179 6.50 13.98 -10.08
N GLY A 180 7.10 15.12 -10.46
CA GLY A 180 7.48 15.42 -11.83
C GLY A 180 8.59 14.50 -12.33
N HIS A 181 9.64 14.29 -11.53
CA HIS A 181 10.69 13.33 -11.87
C HIS A 181 10.16 11.90 -11.92
N ALA A 182 9.35 11.48 -10.94
CA ALA A 182 8.76 10.14 -10.95
C ALA A 182 7.88 9.91 -12.19
N ALA A 183 7.05 10.89 -12.58
CA ALA A 183 6.23 10.80 -13.78
C ALA A 183 7.07 10.74 -15.06
N ALA A 184 8.11 11.57 -15.17
CA ALA A 184 9.04 11.53 -16.30
C ALA A 184 9.77 10.19 -16.39
N SER A 185 10.27 9.66 -15.27
CA SER A 185 10.92 8.36 -15.22
C SER A 185 9.99 7.21 -15.61
N ILE A 186 8.70 7.25 -15.24
CA ILE A 186 7.71 6.27 -15.69
C ILE A 186 7.48 6.37 -17.20
N PHE A 187 7.35 7.60 -17.72
CA PHE A 187 7.17 7.83 -19.15
C PHE A 187 8.35 7.31 -19.98
N PHE A 188 9.59 7.46 -19.49
CA PHE A 188 10.80 6.95 -20.14
C PHE A 188 11.18 5.51 -19.72
N ILE A 189 10.38 4.86 -18.86
CA ILE A 189 10.65 3.51 -18.33
C ILE A 189 12.04 3.42 -17.64
N ASP A 190 12.53 4.54 -17.10
CA ASP A 190 13.80 4.58 -16.37
C ASP A 190 13.58 4.24 -14.88
N ILE A 191 13.65 2.94 -14.58
CA ILE A 191 13.46 2.40 -13.22
C ILE A 191 14.54 2.92 -12.25
N ASN A 192 15.75 3.21 -12.74
CA ASN A 192 16.85 3.68 -11.90
C ASN A 192 16.60 5.12 -11.43
N GLU A 193 16.19 5.99 -12.34
CA GLU A 193 15.82 7.37 -12.00
C GLU A 193 14.50 7.42 -11.23
N LEU A 194 13.55 6.51 -11.48
CA LEU A 194 12.34 6.39 -10.65
C LEU A 194 12.72 6.03 -9.20
N ARG A 195 13.61 5.05 -9.02
CA ARG A 195 14.11 4.67 -7.68
C ARG A 195 14.82 5.85 -7.01
N ARG A 196 15.64 6.59 -7.76
CA ARG A 196 16.37 7.76 -7.26
C ARG A 196 15.43 8.89 -6.85
N ALA A 197 14.43 9.19 -7.67
CA ALA A 197 13.39 10.17 -7.39
C ALA A 197 12.59 9.80 -6.13
N LEU A 198 12.20 8.53 -5.99
CA LEU A 198 11.48 8.03 -4.82
C LEU A 198 12.38 7.89 -3.57
N ALA A 199 13.69 7.77 -3.73
CA ALA A 199 14.65 7.75 -2.62
C ALA A 199 14.89 9.14 -2.02
N ALA A 200 14.61 10.22 -2.75
CA ALA A 200 14.62 11.58 -2.25
C ALA A 200 13.51 11.77 -1.19
N GLY A 201 13.81 11.41 0.05
CA GLY A 201 12.87 11.47 1.16
C GLY A 201 12.47 12.90 1.52
N PRO A 202 11.34 13.09 2.22
CA PRO A 202 11.02 14.37 2.85
C PRO A 202 12.20 14.85 3.68
N ARG A 203 12.56 16.15 3.58
CA ARG A 203 13.56 16.73 4.47
C ARG A 203 13.05 16.55 5.89
N GLN A 204 13.64 15.61 6.64
CA GLN A 204 13.38 15.51 8.06
C GLN A 204 13.82 16.86 8.63
N THR A 205 12.84 17.66 9.08
CA THR A 205 13.11 18.79 9.97
C THR A 205 14.09 18.27 11.01
N LEU A 206 15.26 18.92 11.08
CA LEU A 206 16.41 18.57 11.92
C LEU A 206 15.95 17.77 13.12
N SER A 207 16.14 16.45 13.08
CA SER A 207 15.64 15.53 14.10
C SER A 207 15.88 16.14 15.48
N MET A 208 14.83 16.43 16.24
CA MET A 208 14.97 16.99 17.59
C MET A 208 15.81 16.07 18.50
N ARG A 209 15.90 14.78 18.16
CA ARG A 209 16.86 13.84 18.80
C ARG A 209 18.31 14.16 18.43
N GLY A 210 18.58 14.60 17.20
CA GLY A 210 19.87 15.14 16.79
C GLY A 210 20.19 16.47 17.47
N SER A 211 19.24 17.41 17.54
CA SER A 211 19.48 18.71 18.19
C SER A 211 19.71 18.60 19.70
N ARG A 212 18.97 17.73 20.41
CA ARG A 212 19.25 17.39 21.82
C ARG A 212 20.57 16.68 22.02
N TYR A 213 21.05 15.93 21.01
CA TYR A 213 22.39 15.36 21.05
C TYR A 213 23.44 16.48 20.89
N TYR A 214 23.24 17.42 19.97
CA TYR A 214 24.11 18.59 19.76
C TYR A 214 24.11 19.62 20.89
N SER A 215 23.03 19.77 21.65
CA SER A 215 22.96 20.76 22.73
C SER A 215 23.85 20.41 23.93
N ARG A 216 24.41 19.20 23.98
CA ARG A 216 25.37 18.80 25.02
C ARG A 216 26.80 19.16 24.59
N PRO A 217 27.51 20.01 25.34
CA PRO A 217 28.89 20.40 25.01
C PRO A 217 29.82 19.19 25.02
N THR A 218 30.62 19.04 23.96
CA THR A 218 31.67 18.01 23.86
C THR A 218 33.03 18.64 24.15
N ARG A 219 33.76 18.14 25.15
CA ARG A 219 35.07 18.69 25.56
C ARG A 219 36.26 18.17 24.74
N ARG A 220 36.07 17.22 23.83
CA ARG A 220 37.16 16.58 23.05
C ARG A 220 36.84 16.56 21.56
N ALA A 221 37.81 16.94 20.73
CA ALA A 221 37.69 17.02 19.27
C ALA A 221 37.30 15.67 18.63
N GLY A 222 37.94 14.56 19.05
CA GLY A 222 37.62 13.23 18.52
C GLY A 222 36.18 12.78 18.80
N VAL A 223 35.62 13.16 19.95
CA VAL A 223 34.22 12.86 20.29
C VAL A 223 33.26 13.63 19.38
N ALA A 224 33.62 14.85 18.96
CA ALA A 224 32.80 15.65 18.05
C ALA A 224 32.74 15.03 16.64
N VAL A 225 33.85 14.50 16.13
CA VAL A 225 33.90 13.81 14.83
C VAL A 225 33.06 12.53 14.85
N ILE A 226 33.24 11.67 15.86
CA ILE A 226 32.43 10.45 16.03
C ILE A 226 30.94 10.80 16.14
N ARG A 227 30.60 11.89 16.83
CA ARG A 227 29.22 12.39 16.92
C ARG A 227 28.67 12.83 15.58
N ALA A 228 29.46 13.56 14.80
CA ALA A 228 29.09 14.01 13.47
C ALA A 228 28.85 12.81 12.54
N ASP A 229 29.71 11.79 12.60
CA ASP A 229 29.58 10.56 11.80
C ASP A 229 28.36 9.74 12.20
N ILE A 230 28.09 9.56 13.50
CA ILE A 230 26.88 8.87 13.98
C ILE A 230 25.62 9.63 13.54
N VAL A 231 25.64 10.96 13.55
CA VAL A 231 24.51 11.77 13.09
C VAL A 231 24.36 11.68 11.57
N ALA A 232 25.46 11.76 10.82
CA ALA A 232 25.46 11.59 9.37
C ALA A 232 24.90 10.20 9.01
N PHE A 233 25.36 9.15 9.68
CA PHE A 233 24.87 7.79 9.52
C PHE A 233 23.38 7.65 9.87
N ARG A 234 22.93 8.24 10.99
CA ARG A 234 21.49 8.25 11.36
C ARG A 234 20.62 9.10 10.44
N ARG A 235 21.17 10.11 9.77
CA ARG A 235 20.49 10.87 8.70
C ARG A 235 20.42 10.08 7.40
N LEU A 236 21.41 9.23 7.14
CA LEU A 236 21.53 8.41 5.94
C LEU A 236 20.78 7.09 6.02
N GLN A 237 20.40 6.61 7.22
CA GLN A 237 19.58 5.42 7.36
C GLN A 237 18.07 5.76 7.19
N PRO A 238 17.47 5.55 6.01
CA PRO A 238 16.02 5.59 5.91
C PRO A 238 15.43 4.54 6.87
N PRO A 239 14.29 4.83 7.53
CA PRO A 239 13.63 3.83 8.34
C PRO A 239 13.39 2.58 7.47
N PRO A 240 13.62 1.35 8.01
CA PRO A 240 13.54 0.11 7.24
C PRO A 240 12.11 -0.21 6.79
N THR A 241 11.15 0.70 7.00
CA THR A 241 9.75 0.57 6.60
C THR A 241 9.58 0.13 5.14
N ALA A 242 10.37 0.65 4.20
CA ALA A 242 10.25 0.23 2.80
C ALA A 242 10.72 -1.23 2.59
N ALA A 243 11.84 -1.61 3.22
CA ALA A 243 12.35 -2.98 3.19
C ALA A 243 11.40 -3.96 3.89
N LEU A 244 10.80 -3.56 5.01
CA LEU A 244 9.82 -4.37 5.74
C LEU A 244 8.51 -4.52 4.97
N VAL A 245 8.02 -3.46 4.30
CA VAL A 245 6.84 -3.55 3.43
C VAL A 245 7.12 -4.45 2.24
N TRP A 246 8.28 -4.30 1.59
CA TRP A 246 8.70 -5.16 0.49
C TRP A 246 8.84 -6.62 0.92
N LEU A 247 9.53 -6.87 2.05
CA LEU A 247 9.65 -8.21 2.64
C LEU A 247 8.28 -8.80 2.94
N GLY A 248 7.36 -7.99 3.50
CA GLY A 248 5.98 -8.40 3.75
C GLY A 248 5.24 -8.80 2.46
N ILE A 249 5.42 -8.04 1.37
CA ILE A 249 4.85 -8.37 0.06
C ILE A 249 5.47 -9.67 -0.47
N CYS A 250 6.80 -9.82 -0.46
CA CYS A 250 7.48 -11.03 -0.92
C CYS A 250 7.07 -12.27 -0.13
N VAL A 251 7.03 -12.18 1.19
CA VAL A 251 6.59 -13.26 2.08
C VAL A 251 5.14 -13.60 1.80
N SER A 252 4.27 -12.60 1.62
CA SER A 252 2.87 -12.84 1.27
C SER A 252 2.72 -13.55 -0.07
N VAL A 253 3.46 -13.14 -1.10
CA VAL A 253 3.46 -13.81 -2.42
C VAL A 253 3.97 -15.24 -2.32
N ALA A 254 5.07 -15.48 -1.59
CA ALA A 254 5.60 -16.83 -1.39
C ALA A 254 4.60 -17.76 -0.67
N LEU A 255 3.74 -17.20 0.19
CA LEU A 255 2.67 -17.92 0.88
C LEU A 255 1.41 -18.14 0.02
N ILE A 256 1.24 -17.42 -1.10
CA ILE A 256 0.19 -17.70 -2.09
C ILE A 256 0.53 -18.95 -2.91
N THR A 257 1.80 -19.17 -3.24
CA THR A 257 2.27 -20.26 -4.10
C THR A 257 1.89 -21.68 -3.64
N PRO A 258 1.85 -22.04 -2.34
CA PRO A 258 1.34 -23.35 -1.92
C PRO A 258 -0.19 -23.53 -2.04
N ALA A 259 -0.95 -22.51 -2.45
CA ALA A 259 -2.40 -22.61 -2.74
C ALA A 259 -2.72 -22.89 -4.22
N LEU A 260 -1.70 -22.92 -5.10
CA LEU A 260 -1.80 -23.39 -6.49
C LEU A 260 -1.88 -24.93 -6.73
N PRO A 261 -1.71 -25.87 -5.76
CA PRO A 261 -1.76 -27.28 -6.08
C PRO A 261 -3.17 -27.74 -6.49
N ILE A 262 -4.22 -26.91 -6.35
CA ILE A 262 -5.58 -27.26 -6.81
C ILE A 262 -5.63 -27.40 -8.34
N LEU A 263 -4.92 -26.55 -9.10
CA LEU A 263 -4.88 -26.67 -10.56
C LEU A 263 -4.07 -27.89 -11.01
N LEU A 264 -2.96 -28.18 -10.30
CA LEU A 264 -2.18 -29.40 -10.53
C LEU A 264 -2.93 -30.67 -10.08
N GLN A 265 -3.76 -30.57 -9.03
CA GLN A 265 -4.61 -31.67 -8.56
C GLN A 265 -5.73 -31.97 -9.54
N LEU A 266 -6.36 -30.95 -10.14
CA LEU A 266 -7.38 -31.12 -11.17
C LEU A 266 -6.81 -31.82 -12.42
N GLU A 267 -5.60 -31.47 -12.84
CA GLU A 267 -4.91 -32.13 -13.94
C GLU A 267 -4.59 -33.59 -13.59
N SER A 268 -4.12 -33.86 -12.35
CA SER A 268 -3.84 -35.23 -11.90
C SER A 268 -5.11 -36.10 -11.76
N SER A 269 -6.24 -35.52 -11.36
CA SER A 269 -7.52 -36.23 -11.26
C SER A 269 -8.14 -36.48 -12.64
N SER A 270 -7.99 -35.55 -13.57
CA SER A 270 -8.42 -35.70 -14.96
C SER A 270 -7.62 -36.81 -15.65
N SER A 271 -6.29 -36.81 -15.47
CA SER A 271 -5.41 -37.86 -16.00
C SER A 271 -5.76 -39.25 -15.43
N ARG A 272 -6.06 -39.34 -14.13
CA ARG A 272 -6.42 -40.62 -13.48
C ARG A 272 -7.82 -41.12 -13.86
N ALA A 273 -8.74 -40.21 -14.22
CA ALA A 273 -10.05 -40.59 -14.75
C ALA A 273 -9.94 -41.10 -16.20
N ALA A 274 -9.10 -40.46 -17.03
CA ALA A 274 -8.82 -40.92 -18.38
C ALA A 274 -8.15 -42.30 -18.42
N SER A 275 -7.22 -42.58 -17.49
CA SER A 275 -6.55 -43.88 -17.43
C SER A 275 -7.47 -45.04 -17.01
N ARG A 276 -8.53 -44.79 -16.24
CA ARG A 276 -9.53 -45.83 -15.89
C ARG A 276 -10.44 -46.22 -17.05
N GLN A 277 -10.66 -45.32 -18.01
CA GLN A 277 -11.45 -45.66 -19.20
C GLN A 277 -10.68 -46.54 -20.20
N GLN A 278 -9.37 -46.67 -20.02
CA GLN A 278 -8.49 -47.42 -20.90
C GLN A 278 -8.12 -48.81 -20.35
N GLU A 279 -8.71 -49.20 -19.22
CA GLU A 279 -8.58 -50.55 -18.69
C GLU A 279 -9.48 -51.48 -19.52
N PRO A 280 -8.90 -52.39 -20.33
CA PRO A 280 -9.67 -53.21 -21.26
C PRO A 280 -10.64 -54.11 -20.47
N GLU A 281 -11.90 -54.08 -20.87
CA GLU A 281 -12.96 -54.90 -20.30
C GLU A 281 -12.50 -56.38 -20.28
N PRO A 282 -12.55 -57.06 -19.11
CA PRO A 282 -12.04 -58.41 -19.00
C PRO A 282 -12.79 -59.33 -19.97
N LEU A 283 -12.03 -59.97 -20.85
CA LEU A 283 -12.52 -60.89 -21.87
C LEU A 283 -13.41 -61.95 -21.20
N PRO A 284 -14.66 -62.16 -21.65
CA PRO A 284 -15.57 -63.10 -21.00
C PRO A 284 -15.01 -64.53 -21.05
N ASP A 285 -14.83 -65.13 -19.86
CA ASP A 285 -14.36 -66.50 -19.68
C ASP A 285 -15.21 -67.47 -20.51
N ALA A 286 -14.56 -68.12 -21.47
CA ALA A 286 -15.13 -69.22 -22.25
C ALA A 286 -15.46 -70.40 -21.31
N ARG A 287 -16.75 -70.60 -21.04
CA ARG A 287 -17.22 -71.78 -20.30
C ARG A 287 -16.94 -73.06 -21.11
N PRO A 288 -16.34 -74.09 -20.52
CA PRO A 288 -16.19 -75.38 -21.18
C PRO A 288 -17.56 -76.08 -21.30
N SER A 289 -17.96 -76.36 -22.53
CA SER A 289 -19.10 -77.23 -22.85
C SER A 289 -18.77 -78.68 -22.49
N SER A 290 -19.53 -79.30 -21.58
CA SER A 290 -19.40 -80.73 -21.29
C SER A 290 -20.06 -81.57 -22.38
N PRO A 291 -19.46 -82.69 -22.82
CA PRO A 291 -20.11 -83.65 -23.70
C PRO A 291 -21.00 -84.61 -22.89
N ASN A 292 -22.16 -84.96 -23.45
CA ASN A 292 -22.96 -86.13 -23.08
C ASN A 292 -22.65 -87.26 -24.05
#